data_AF-A0A172ZF36-F1
#
_entry.id   AF-A0A172ZF36-F1
#
_cell.length_a   1.000
_cell.length_b   1.000
_cell.length_c   1.000
_cell.angle_alpha   90.00
_cell.angle_beta   90.00
_cell.angle_gamma   90.00
#
_symmetry.space_group_name_H-M   'P 1'
#
loop_
_entity.id
_entity.type
_entity.pdbx_description
1 polymer ?
#
loop_
_entity_poly.entity_id
_entity_poly.type
_entity_poly.pdbx_seq_one_letter_code
_entity_poly.pdbx_strand_id
1 'polypeptide(L)'
;MKIKNFSKKAAVVTMAAAMLTGGTSAFASGSGQDYNGGNDGVQPTPPAPVVQPVSPVFEDTYGFTHLTRFDALKIAGQQGQSRFEVPGFDASSIRNIPSAKGKDANGNTIDLDVWDTWPLQNADGTVANYNGYEVVFGLAGDPKVSSDTFIYLFYKKAGDQSLDAWKNAGRVFKDNDKLVPNDLILNNQSEEWSGSATLTKEGKVRLFYTNRHPWIADKGFFGKQTLTTAQVNVSEPSNGTLQVNGVEDFKSIFDGDGKMYQTVDQAFRAGDYSDNHTLRDPHYVEDNGHKYLVFEANTGSETGYQGQSMLSNKAYYGGDDKFFESEREKLLNSPDRNFITIANGALGIIELNDDYSLKKVMKPLIASNTVTDEIERANIFKMNGKWYLFTDTRGAKMFVDGVDAEDIYMLGYVSNSIDGPYKPLNGSGLVLHQDLNKRDITWNYAHFAIPQVKGNKVVITSYMTNRGFYMDHHSTFAPSFEVSINGTQTRVVPNSTLEQGQVTSTK
;
A
#
# COMPACT_ATOMS: atom_id res chain seq x y z
N MET A 1 -21.17 -41.89 34.56
CA MET A 1 -20.12 -42.46 33.69
C MET A 1 -20.74 -42.82 32.35
N LYS A 2 -20.58 -41.98 31.32
CA LYS A 2 -20.94 -42.28 29.92
C LYS A 2 -19.88 -41.60 29.04
N ILE A 3 -19.17 -42.42 28.27
CA ILE A 3 -18.01 -42.06 27.45
C ILE A 3 -18.55 -41.52 26.10
N LYS A 4 -18.07 -40.35 25.69
CA LYS A 4 -18.29 -39.76 24.35
C LYS A 4 -17.25 -40.32 23.38
N ASN A 5 -17.69 -40.94 22.30
CA ASN A 5 -16.84 -41.29 21.15
C ASN A 5 -16.66 -40.07 20.25
N PHE A 6 -15.42 -39.65 20.07
CA PHE A 6 -14.99 -38.80 18.96
C PHE A 6 -14.81 -39.68 17.71
N SER A 7 -15.53 -39.39 16.63
CA SER A 7 -15.21 -39.95 15.31
C SER A 7 -14.22 -39.03 14.60
N LYS A 8 -13.08 -39.60 14.21
CA LYS A 8 -12.14 -39.00 13.26
C LYS A 8 -12.80 -39.02 11.88
N LYS A 9 -13.01 -37.86 11.26
CA LYS A 9 -13.24 -37.79 9.81
C LYS A 9 -11.90 -37.91 9.10
N ALA A 10 -11.75 -38.95 8.30
CA ALA A 10 -10.68 -39.08 7.32
C ALA A 10 -10.90 -38.05 6.22
N ALA A 11 -9.90 -37.20 5.97
CA ALA A 11 -9.88 -36.31 4.82
C ALA A 11 -9.45 -37.13 3.60
N VAL A 12 -10.36 -37.29 2.64
CA VAL A 12 -10.05 -37.78 1.30
C VAL A 12 -9.42 -36.61 0.55
N VAL A 13 -8.14 -36.74 0.21
CA VAL A 13 -7.43 -35.79 -0.66
C VAL A 13 -7.91 -36.03 -2.08
N THR A 14 -8.88 -35.24 -2.52
CA THR A 14 -9.22 -35.13 -3.94
C THR A 14 -8.36 -34.01 -4.51
N MET A 15 -7.36 -34.39 -5.32
CA MET A 15 -6.60 -33.46 -6.17
C MET A 15 -7.57 -32.79 -7.15
N ALA A 16 -7.97 -31.56 -6.86
CA ALA A 16 -8.56 -30.67 -7.84
C ALA A 16 -7.46 -29.73 -8.33
N ALA A 17 -7.02 -29.94 -9.57
CA ALA A 17 -6.22 -28.97 -10.29
C ALA A 17 -7.11 -27.73 -10.53
N ALA A 18 -6.99 -26.73 -9.66
CA ALA A 18 -7.60 -25.43 -9.87
C ALA A 18 -6.85 -24.73 -11.00
N MET A 19 -7.42 -24.74 -12.20
CA MET A 19 -7.06 -23.78 -13.24
C MET A 19 -7.41 -22.39 -12.71
N LEU A 20 -6.38 -21.62 -12.34
CA LEU A 20 -6.47 -20.19 -12.07
C LEU A 20 -6.81 -19.47 -13.38
N THR A 21 -8.10 -19.40 -13.70
CA THR A 21 -8.66 -18.46 -14.67
C THR A 21 -9.45 -17.39 -13.92
N GLY A 22 -8.76 -16.30 -13.60
CA GLY A 22 -9.36 -15.15 -12.93
C GLY A 22 -8.34 -14.02 -12.87
N GLY A 23 -8.40 -13.12 -13.84
CA GLY A 23 -7.38 -12.12 -14.11
C GLY A 23 -7.05 -11.22 -12.92
N THR A 24 -5.76 -11.19 -12.60
CA THR A 24 -5.07 -10.02 -12.06
C THR A 24 -4.71 -9.12 -13.23
N SER A 25 -5.27 -7.92 -13.25
CA SER A 25 -4.98 -6.87 -14.22
C SER A 25 -3.56 -6.33 -14.00
N ALA A 26 -2.59 -6.97 -14.64
CA ALA A 26 -1.34 -6.38 -15.12
C ALA A 26 -0.58 -7.42 -15.96
N PHE A 27 -1.12 -7.79 -17.13
CA PHE A 27 -0.31 -8.37 -18.20
C PHE A 27 -0.40 -7.44 -19.41
N ALA A 28 0.73 -6.81 -19.72
CA ALA A 28 0.92 -6.07 -20.96
C ALA A 28 0.88 -7.06 -22.13
N SER A 29 -0.25 -7.16 -22.83
CA SER A 29 -0.33 -7.86 -24.11
C SER A 29 0.04 -6.89 -25.23
N GLY A 30 1.29 -6.95 -25.68
CA GLY A 30 1.71 -6.33 -26.94
C GLY A 30 0.96 -6.98 -28.11
N SER A 31 0.28 -6.17 -28.90
CA SER A 31 -0.40 -6.59 -30.12
C SER A 31 0.61 -7.09 -31.16
N GLY A 32 0.47 -8.34 -31.57
CA GLY A 32 1.23 -8.91 -32.67
C GLY A 32 0.83 -8.33 -34.03
N GLN A 33 1.83 -7.94 -34.81
CA GLN A 33 1.79 -8.01 -36.26
C GLN A 33 3.07 -8.69 -36.77
N ASP A 34 2.83 -9.75 -37.55
CA ASP A 34 3.65 -10.47 -38.51
C ASP A 34 5.11 -10.03 -38.68
N TYR A 35 6.04 -10.92 -38.32
CA TYR A 35 7.31 -11.06 -39.04
C TYR A 35 7.64 -12.53 -39.25
N ASN A 36 7.58 -12.92 -40.52
CA ASN A 36 8.00 -14.20 -41.05
C ASN A 36 9.50 -14.10 -41.36
N GLY A 37 10.33 -14.86 -40.65
CA GLY A 37 11.78 -14.86 -40.85
C GLY A 37 12.40 -16.10 -40.20
N GLY A 38 12.69 -17.10 -41.02
CA GLY A 38 13.31 -18.34 -40.57
C GLY A 38 14.73 -18.14 -40.05
N ASN A 39 15.11 -18.94 -39.05
CA ASN A 39 16.49 -19.28 -38.83
C ASN A 39 16.59 -20.64 -38.13
N ASP A 40 17.29 -21.57 -38.77
CA ASP A 40 17.67 -22.87 -38.24
C ASP A 40 18.63 -22.67 -37.06
N GLY A 41 18.19 -23.07 -35.86
CA GLY A 41 19.01 -23.06 -34.66
C GLY A 41 18.35 -23.94 -33.59
N VAL A 42 18.96 -25.07 -33.30
CA VAL A 42 18.57 -25.96 -32.20
C VAL A 42 18.41 -25.12 -30.92
N GLN A 43 17.20 -25.05 -30.37
CA GLN A 43 16.98 -24.40 -29.07
C GLN A 43 17.83 -25.13 -28.02
N PRO A 44 18.66 -24.41 -27.23
CA PRO A 44 19.33 -25.02 -26.11
C PRO A 44 18.27 -25.53 -25.14
N THR A 45 18.36 -26.80 -24.75
CA THR A 45 17.56 -27.34 -23.64
C THR A 45 17.79 -26.45 -22.43
N PRO A 46 16.72 -26.02 -21.72
CA PRO A 46 16.87 -25.29 -20.47
C PRO A 46 17.82 -26.06 -19.55
N PRO A 47 18.81 -25.41 -18.92
CA PRO A 47 19.60 -26.09 -17.91
C PRO A 47 18.65 -26.65 -16.85
N ALA A 48 18.85 -27.91 -16.48
CA ALA A 48 18.17 -28.47 -15.32
C ALA A 48 18.38 -27.51 -14.13
N PRO A 49 17.34 -27.26 -13.29
CA PRO A 49 17.46 -26.36 -12.16
C PRO A 49 18.65 -26.79 -11.31
N VAL A 50 19.68 -25.96 -11.27
CA VAL A 50 20.83 -26.17 -10.39
C VAL A 50 20.28 -25.99 -8.99
N VAL A 51 20.11 -27.10 -8.27
CA VAL A 51 19.90 -27.07 -6.81
C VAL A 51 21.17 -26.47 -6.22
N GLN A 52 21.19 -25.15 -6.05
CA GLN A 52 22.31 -24.49 -5.41
C GLN A 52 22.47 -25.06 -4.00
N PRO A 53 23.71 -25.27 -3.51
CA PRO A 53 23.93 -25.74 -2.16
C PRO A 53 23.25 -24.79 -1.19
N VAL A 54 22.51 -25.38 -0.24
CA VAL A 54 21.81 -24.66 0.81
C VAL A 54 22.80 -23.73 1.53
N SER A 55 22.52 -22.43 1.52
CA SER A 55 23.38 -21.45 2.20
C SER A 55 23.51 -21.80 3.69
N PRO A 56 24.70 -21.60 4.30
CA PRO A 56 24.85 -21.81 5.74
C PRO A 56 23.86 -20.93 6.50
N VAL A 57 23.28 -21.49 7.57
CA VAL A 57 22.33 -20.77 8.42
C VAL A 57 23.05 -19.63 9.14
N PHE A 58 22.42 -18.46 9.16
CA PHE A 58 22.92 -17.26 9.85
C PHE A 58 21.77 -16.50 10.50
N GLU A 59 22.08 -15.45 11.24
CA GLU A 59 21.10 -14.57 11.86
C GLU A 59 21.58 -13.12 11.71
N ASP A 60 20.87 -12.35 10.90
CA ASP A 60 21.14 -10.92 10.72
C ASP A 60 19.82 -10.16 10.56
N THR A 61 19.54 -9.23 11.47
CA THR A 61 18.36 -8.36 11.41
C THR A 61 18.62 -7.13 10.53
N TYR A 62 19.86 -6.93 10.07
CA TYR A 62 20.35 -5.73 9.39
C TYR A 62 20.18 -4.44 10.20
N GLY A 63 19.88 -4.58 11.49
CA GLY A 63 19.66 -3.49 12.43
C GLY A 63 18.29 -2.81 12.34
N PHE A 64 17.27 -3.49 11.81
CA PHE A 64 15.88 -3.01 11.79
C PHE A 64 14.86 -4.14 12.04
N THR A 65 13.57 -3.82 12.06
CA THR A 65 12.47 -4.73 12.44
C THR A 65 12.12 -5.69 11.29
N HIS A 66 11.61 -6.88 11.58
CA HIS A 66 11.09 -7.80 10.56
C HIS A 66 9.67 -8.24 10.93
N LEU A 67 8.78 -8.31 9.93
CA LEU A 67 7.57 -9.14 10.02
C LEU A 67 8.03 -10.59 9.93
N THR A 68 8.22 -11.20 11.09
CA THR A 68 8.73 -12.57 11.15
C THR A 68 7.66 -13.57 10.71
N ARG A 69 8.07 -14.71 10.17
CA ARG A 69 7.14 -15.81 9.84
C ARG A 69 6.36 -16.29 11.06
N PHE A 70 6.99 -16.31 12.24
CA PHE A 70 6.34 -16.66 13.49
C PHE A 70 5.21 -15.68 13.84
N ASP A 71 5.41 -14.39 13.63
CA ASP A 71 4.37 -13.38 13.85
C ASP A 71 3.29 -13.45 12.76
N ALA A 72 3.68 -13.68 11.50
CA ALA A 72 2.72 -13.84 10.40
C ALA A 72 1.78 -15.05 10.60
N LEU A 73 2.28 -16.18 11.10
CA LEU A 73 1.43 -17.33 11.46
C LEU A 73 0.47 -17.02 12.61
N LYS A 74 0.82 -16.09 13.52
CA LYS A 74 -0.12 -15.63 14.55
C LYS A 74 -1.20 -14.73 13.97
N ILE A 75 -0.95 -14.00 12.88
CA ILE A 75 -1.98 -13.19 12.20
C ILE A 75 -3.11 -14.13 11.76
N ALA A 76 -2.78 -15.21 11.05
CA ALA A 76 -3.73 -16.26 10.67
C ALA A 76 -4.48 -16.86 11.87
N GLY A 77 -3.79 -17.08 12.99
CA GLY A 77 -4.42 -17.57 14.22
C GLY A 77 -5.28 -16.56 15.00
N GLN A 78 -5.16 -15.26 14.68
CA GLN A 78 -5.89 -14.16 15.35
C GLN A 78 -7.01 -13.58 14.50
N GLN A 79 -7.00 -13.81 13.18
CA GLN A 79 -8.07 -13.38 12.28
C GLN A 79 -9.41 -14.04 12.67
N GLY A 80 -10.52 -13.36 12.40
CA GLY A 80 -11.85 -13.76 12.91
C GLY A 80 -12.14 -13.41 14.38
N GLN A 81 -11.23 -12.69 15.06
CA GLN A 81 -11.56 -12.07 16.34
C GLN A 81 -12.19 -10.70 16.10
N SER A 82 -13.41 -10.48 16.62
CA SER A 82 -14.18 -9.24 16.44
C SER A 82 -13.47 -7.93 16.81
N ARG A 83 -12.38 -7.99 17.58
CA ARG A 83 -11.55 -6.81 17.88
C ARG A 83 -10.66 -6.37 16.70
N PHE A 84 -10.46 -7.21 15.69
CA PHE A 84 -9.65 -6.96 14.50
C PHE A 84 -10.49 -6.96 13.22
N GLU A 85 -11.75 -7.37 13.26
CA GLU A 85 -12.61 -7.43 12.07
C GLU A 85 -13.04 -6.02 11.64
N VAL A 86 -12.85 -5.71 10.36
CA VAL A 86 -13.51 -4.55 9.72
C VAL A 86 -15.03 -4.72 9.89
N PRO A 87 -15.77 -3.69 10.33
CA PRO A 87 -17.20 -3.82 10.58
C PRO A 87 -17.97 -4.16 9.29
N GLY A 88 -19.06 -4.92 9.43
CA GLY A 88 -20.01 -5.10 8.34
C GLY A 88 -20.70 -3.78 7.98
N PHE A 89 -20.84 -3.51 6.68
CA PHE A 89 -21.49 -2.30 6.16
C PHE A 89 -22.82 -2.65 5.50
N ASP A 90 -23.79 -1.74 5.57
CA ASP A 90 -25.08 -1.90 4.88
C ASP A 90 -24.93 -1.49 3.42
N ALA A 91 -24.86 -2.48 2.52
CA ALA A 91 -24.74 -2.27 1.08
C ALA A 91 -25.80 -1.31 0.50
N SER A 92 -27.02 -1.28 1.07
CA SER A 92 -28.10 -0.41 0.58
C SER A 92 -27.89 1.07 0.91
N SER A 93 -27.00 1.37 1.86
CA SER A 93 -26.61 2.72 2.24
C SER A 93 -25.44 3.28 1.43
N ILE A 94 -24.73 2.41 0.70
CA ILE A 94 -23.52 2.78 -0.03
C ILE A 94 -23.88 3.52 -1.31
N ARG A 95 -23.29 4.70 -1.49
CA ARG A 95 -23.49 5.55 -2.66
C ARG A 95 -22.16 5.91 -3.32
N ASN A 96 -22.20 6.13 -4.63
CA ASN A 96 -21.11 6.77 -5.37
C ASN A 96 -20.93 8.21 -4.87
N ILE A 97 -19.71 8.74 -4.90
CA ILE A 97 -19.44 10.15 -4.58
C ILE A 97 -20.11 11.03 -5.66
N PRO A 98 -21.11 11.86 -5.35
CA PRO A 98 -21.85 12.59 -6.39
C PRO A 98 -20.97 13.51 -7.25
N SER A 99 -19.90 14.05 -6.66
CA SER A 99 -18.94 14.93 -7.33
C SER A 99 -17.84 14.20 -8.10
N ALA A 100 -17.71 12.87 -8.01
CA ALA A 100 -16.69 12.10 -8.73
C ALA A 100 -17.05 11.95 -10.22
N LYS A 101 -17.09 13.09 -10.90
CA LYS A 101 -17.34 13.19 -12.33
C LYS A 101 -16.05 13.57 -13.05
N GLY A 102 -15.79 12.92 -14.18
CA GLY A 102 -14.63 13.18 -15.03
C GLY A 102 -15.00 13.14 -16.50
N LYS A 103 -13.99 13.00 -17.35
CA LYS A 103 -14.13 12.92 -18.81
C LYS A 103 -13.46 11.65 -19.33
N ASP A 104 -14.16 10.91 -20.18
CA ASP A 104 -13.55 9.80 -20.93
C ASP A 104 -12.64 10.32 -22.06
N ALA A 105 -11.97 9.40 -22.76
CA ALA A 105 -11.12 9.74 -23.90
C ALA A 105 -11.84 10.45 -25.06
N ASN A 106 -13.18 10.39 -25.12
CA ASN A 106 -14.01 11.06 -26.12
C ASN A 106 -14.58 12.41 -25.62
N GLY A 107 -14.29 12.81 -24.38
CA GLY A 107 -14.80 14.03 -23.76
C GLY A 107 -16.22 13.92 -23.17
N ASN A 108 -16.79 12.71 -23.11
CA ASN A 108 -18.07 12.49 -22.45
C ASN A 108 -17.92 12.60 -20.93
N THR A 109 -18.93 13.15 -20.26
CA THR A 109 -18.95 13.12 -18.79
C THR A 109 -19.22 11.70 -18.31
N ILE A 110 -18.37 11.20 -17.41
CA ILE A 110 -18.49 9.89 -16.79
C ILE A 110 -18.43 10.00 -15.27
N ASP A 111 -18.95 8.99 -14.59
CA ASP A 111 -18.64 8.71 -13.19
C ASP A 111 -17.26 8.04 -13.10
N LEU A 112 -16.45 8.52 -12.17
CA LEU A 112 -15.11 8.00 -11.90
C LEU A 112 -15.18 6.97 -10.78
N ASP A 113 -14.36 5.93 -10.89
CA ASP A 113 -13.94 5.17 -9.71
C ASP A 113 -13.00 6.07 -8.89
N VAL A 114 -13.15 6.07 -7.56
CA VAL A 114 -12.26 6.74 -6.61
C VAL A 114 -11.81 5.74 -5.56
N TRP A 115 -10.50 5.52 -5.43
CA TRP A 115 -9.95 4.50 -4.53
C TRP A 115 -9.03 5.09 -3.45
N ASP A 116 -7.74 4.76 -3.47
CA ASP A 116 -6.77 5.18 -2.46
C ASP A 116 -6.85 6.68 -2.20
N THR A 117 -7.13 7.04 -0.96
CA THR A 117 -7.34 8.42 -0.54
C THR A 117 -6.55 8.76 0.70
N TRP A 118 -6.15 10.01 0.80
CA TRP A 118 -5.43 10.57 1.95
C TRP A 118 -5.86 12.02 2.20
N PRO A 119 -6.11 12.40 3.47
CA PRO A 119 -6.42 13.78 3.80
C PRO A 119 -5.19 14.69 3.65
N LEU A 120 -5.43 15.98 3.49
CA LEU A 120 -4.43 17.00 3.83
C LEU A 120 -4.23 16.97 5.34
N GLN A 121 -3.00 16.76 5.79
CA GLN A 121 -2.67 16.58 7.21
C GLN A 121 -1.74 17.69 7.74
N ASN A 122 -1.84 17.98 9.03
CA ASN A 122 -0.78 18.70 9.73
C ASN A 122 0.45 17.79 9.86
N ALA A 123 1.61 18.35 10.25
CA ALA A 123 2.86 17.58 10.39
C ALA A 123 2.79 16.42 11.41
N ASP A 124 1.81 16.43 12.32
CA ASP A 124 1.55 15.38 13.31
C ASP A 124 0.59 14.28 12.82
N GLY A 125 0.09 14.39 11.58
CA GLY A 125 -0.85 13.46 10.96
C GLY A 125 -2.32 13.81 11.18
N THR A 126 -2.68 14.80 12.02
CA THR A 126 -4.09 15.18 12.18
C THR A 126 -4.63 15.83 10.91
N VAL A 127 -5.94 15.70 10.62
CA VAL A 127 -6.56 16.37 9.46
C VAL A 127 -6.36 17.88 9.56
N ALA A 128 -5.83 18.49 8.51
CA ALA A 128 -5.61 19.92 8.44
C ALA A 128 -6.91 20.67 8.13
N ASN A 129 -7.06 21.85 8.72
CA ASN A 129 -8.10 22.79 8.34
C ASN A 129 -7.52 23.79 7.32
N TYR A 130 -7.88 23.64 6.05
CA TYR A 130 -7.47 24.55 4.98
C TYR A 130 -8.55 25.61 4.78
N ASN A 131 -8.42 26.78 5.42
CA ASN A 131 -9.35 27.91 5.27
C ASN A 131 -10.83 27.55 5.50
N GLY A 132 -11.12 26.69 6.48
CA GLY A 132 -12.47 26.21 6.80
C GLY A 132 -12.90 24.96 6.04
N TYR A 133 -11.99 24.31 5.30
CA TYR A 133 -12.23 23.09 4.56
C TYR A 133 -11.42 21.91 5.09
N GLU A 134 -12.01 20.73 5.00
CA GLU A 134 -11.29 19.46 5.00
C GLU A 134 -11.03 19.09 3.53
N VAL A 135 -9.80 18.69 3.23
CA VAL A 135 -9.34 18.36 1.87
C VAL A 135 -8.85 16.92 1.87
N VAL A 136 -9.23 16.16 0.85
CA VAL A 136 -8.78 14.79 0.59
C VAL A 136 -8.28 14.71 -0.84
N PHE A 137 -7.13 14.07 -1.01
CA PHE A 137 -6.64 13.64 -2.31
C PHE A 137 -7.06 12.19 -2.53
N GLY A 138 -7.38 11.85 -3.77
CA GLY A 138 -7.75 10.49 -4.12
C GLY A 138 -7.32 10.13 -5.52
N LEU A 139 -6.93 8.88 -5.71
CA LEU A 139 -6.77 8.31 -7.03
C LEU A 139 -8.16 8.13 -7.66
N ALA A 140 -8.32 8.62 -8.89
CA ALA A 140 -9.55 8.45 -9.64
C ALA A 140 -9.31 8.28 -11.14
N GLY A 141 -10.25 7.62 -11.81
CA GLY A 141 -10.19 7.38 -13.25
C GLY A 141 -11.41 6.69 -13.82
N ASP A 142 -11.44 6.57 -15.15
CA ASP A 142 -12.45 5.85 -15.90
C ASP A 142 -12.47 4.36 -15.47
N PRO A 143 -13.61 3.85 -14.96
CA PRO A 143 -13.75 2.44 -14.57
C PRO A 143 -13.41 1.44 -15.69
N LYS A 144 -13.41 1.86 -16.96
CA LYS A 144 -13.08 1.03 -18.13
C LYS A 144 -11.59 1.00 -18.47
N VAL A 145 -10.79 1.90 -17.91
CA VAL A 145 -9.37 2.07 -18.25
C VAL A 145 -8.53 1.88 -16.99
N SER A 146 -8.00 0.67 -16.79
CA SER A 146 -7.26 0.34 -15.56
C SER A 146 -6.04 1.22 -15.26
N SER A 147 -5.44 1.81 -16.31
CA SER A 147 -4.29 2.71 -16.23
C SER A 147 -4.68 4.19 -16.15
N ASP A 148 -5.96 4.54 -16.19
CA ASP A 148 -6.41 5.90 -15.94
C ASP A 148 -6.35 6.11 -14.42
N THR A 149 -5.18 6.53 -13.95
CA THR A 149 -4.87 6.67 -12.52
C THR A 149 -4.25 8.04 -12.31
N PHE A 150 -5.06 9.00 -11.91
CA PHE A 150 -4.63 10.37 -11.66
C PHE A 150 -5.15 10.89 -10.32
N ILE A 151 -4.46 11.86 -9.73
CA ILE A 151 -4.79 12.41 -8.43
C ILE A 151 -5.82 13.53 -8.61
N TYR A 152 -6.94 13.38 -7.91
CA TYR A 152 -8.00 14.39 -7.80
C TYR A 152 -8.02 14.99 -6.40
N LEU A 153 -8.45 16.25 -6.29
CA LEU A 153 -8.66 16.94 -5.02
C LEU A 153 -10.15 17.02 -4.72
N PHE A 154 -10.57 16.37 -3.64
CA PHE A 154 -11.91 16.46 -3.06
C PHE A 154 -11.89 17.35 -1.81
N TYR A 155 -12.97 18.07 -1.56
CA TYR A 155 -13.05 18.94 -0.39
C TYR A 155 -14.48 19.12 0.11
N LYS A 156 -14.63 19.37 1.40
CA LYS A 156 -15.90 19.75 2.04
C LYS A 156 -15.66 20.78 3.13
N LYS A 157 -16.73 21.48 3.57
CA LYS A 157 -16.61 22.38 4.72
C LYS A 157 -16.30 21.54 5.97
N ALA A 158 -15.37 22.01 6.79
CA ALA A 158 -14.97 21.31 8.00
C ALA A 158 -16.18 21.11 8.93
N GLY A 159 -16.36 19.88 9.41
CA GLY A 159 -17.47 19.49 10.29
C GLY A 159 -18.76 19.05 9.58
N ASP A 160 -18.89 19.22 8.26
CA ASP A 160 -19.97 18.59 7.49
C ASP A 160 -19.61 17.13 7.22
N GLN A 161 -20.39 16.16 7.68
CA GLN A 161 -20.04 14.74 7.53
C GLN A 161 -20.71 14.05 6.33
N SER A 162 -21.57 14.75 5.58
CA SER A 162 -22.31 14.13 4.49
C SER A 162 -21.40 13.77 3.31
N LEU A 163 -21.65 12.61 2.69
CA LEU A 163 -21.06 12.25 1.40
C LEU A 163 -21.36 13.31 0.33
N ASP A 164 -22.56 13.89 0.35
CA ASP A 164 -23.01 14.88 -0.64
C ASP A 164 -22.28 16.23 -0.51
N ALA A 165 -21.58 16.46 0.60
CA ALA A 165 -20.82 17.68 0.84
C ALA A 165 -19.44 17.67 0.15
N TRP A 166 -18.94 16.48 -0.21
CA TRP A 166 -17.71 16.37 -0.98
C TRP A 166 -17.90 16.97 -2.37
N LYS A 167 -17.11 17.99 -2.66
CA LYS A 167 -16.94 18.59 -3.98
C LYS A 167 -15.63 18.10 -4.57
N ASN A 168 -15.54 18.12 -5.90
CA ASN A 168 -14.36 17.74 -6.65
C ASN A 168 -13.77 19.00 -7.33
N ALA A 169 -12.52 19.34 -7.00
CA ALA A 169 -11.79 20.44 -7.62
C ALA A 169 -11.07 20.04 -8.93
N GLY A 170 -11.22 18.79 -9.35
CA GLY A 170 -10.60 18.21 -10.55
C GLY A 170 -9.25 17.58 -10.28
N ARG A 171 -8.56 17.22 -11.37
CA ARG A 171 -7.18 16.73 -11.33
C ARG A 171 -6.26 17.78 -10.70
N VAL A 172 -5.30 17.32 -9.89
CA VAL A 172 -4.26 18.17 -9.32
C VAL A 172 -3.30 18.66 -10.40
N PHE A 173 -2.92 17.76 -11.31
CA PHE A 173 -1.96 18.05 -12.38
C PHE A 173 -2.65 18.13 -13.74
N LYS A 174 -2.18 19.05 -14.58
CA LYS A 174 -2.46 19.06 -16.02
C LYS A 174 -1.45 18.14 -16.71
N ASP A 175 -1.83 17.60 -17.86
CA ASP A 175 -0.97 16.65 -18.61
C ASP A 175 0.42 17.20 -18.92
N ASN A 176 0.55 18.51 -19.16
CA ASN A 176 1.82 19.15 -19.48
C ASN A 176 2.61 19.63 -18.25
N ASP A 177 2.04 19.59 -17.03
CA ASP A 177 2.74 20.09 -15.84
C ASP A 177 4.02 19.28 -15.57
N LYS A 178 4.03 17.97 -15.87
CA LYS A 178 5.21 17.10 -15.77
C LYS A 178 6.38 17.48 -16.67
N LEU A 179 6.11 18.25 -17.73
CA LEU A 179 7.12 18.70 -18.71
C LEU A 179 7.71 20.08 -18.35
N VAL A 180 7.09 20.79 -17.41
CA VAL A 180 7.55 22.11 -16.96
C VAL A 180 8.86 22.03 -16.17
N PRO A 181 9.00 21.16 -15.16
CA PRO A 181 10.30 20.95 -14.55
C PRO A 181 11.20 20.20 -15.53
N ASN A 182 12.48 20.56 -15.59
CA ASN A 182 13.46 19.84 -16.42
C ASN A 182 13.91 18.53 -15.74
N ASP A 183 12.93 17.73 -15.29
CA ASP A 183 13.10 16.48 -14.56
C ASP A 183 12.86 15.30 -15.51
N LEU A 184 13.95 14.59 -15.85
CA LEU A 184 13.93 13.50 -16.82
C LEU A 184 13.10 12.29 -16.37
N ILE A 185 12.97 12.07 -15.06
CA ILE A 185 12.13 10.99 -14.53
C ILE A 185 10.67 11.42 -14.69
N LEU A 186 10.34 12.63 -14.25
CA LEU A 186 8.96 13.12 -14.28
C LEU A 186 8.37 13.24 -15.69
N ASN A 187 9.19 13.61 -16.68
CA ASN A 187 8.78 13.71 -18.08
C ASN A 187 8.17 12.41 -18.65
N ASN A 188 8.48 11.26 -18.06
CA ASN A 188 8.01 9.95 -18.50
C ASN A 188 6.83 9.42 -17.68
N GLN A 189 6.26 10.20 -16.76
CA GLN A 189 5.07 9.83 -15.98
C GLN A 189 3.91 9.44 -16.90
N SER A 190 3.32 8.27 -16.64
CA SER A 190 2.05 7.84 -17.25
C SER A 190 0.90 7.80 -16.26
N GLU A 191 1.19 7.55 -14.99
CA GLU A 191 0.20 7.44 -13.91
C GLU A 191 0.69 8.20 -12.67
N GLU A 192 -0.26 8.72 -11.89
CA GLU A 192 -0.02 9.36 -10.60
C GLU A 192 -0.62 8.47 -9.51
N TRP A 193 0.24 7.77 -8.77
CA TRP A 193 -0.15 6.82 -7.72
C TRP A 193 -0.07 7.46 -6.32
N SER A 194 -0.51 6.72 -5.30
CA SER A 194 -0.79 7.19 -3.94
C SER A 194 0.40 7.85 -3.22
N GLY A 195 0.09 8.55 -2.12
CA GLY A 195 1.06 9.16 -1.22
C GLY A 195 0.41 9.88 -0.03
N SER A 196 0.84 11.10 0.25
CA SER A 196 0.36 11.91 1.38
C SER A 196 0.38 13.41 1.05
N ALA A 197 -0.31 14.22 1.85
CA ALA A 197 -0.28 15.66 1.69
C ALA A 197 -0.18 16.36 3.05
N THR A 198 0.65 17.39 3.14
CA THR A 198 0.81 18.18 4.36
C THR A 198 0.48 19.66 4.14
N LEU A 199 -0.16 20.28 5.13
CA LEU A 199 -0.31 21.73 5.22
C LEU A 199 0.95 22.30 5.90
N THR A 200 1.77 23.02 5.14
CA THR A 200 2.99 23.63 5.69
C THR A 200 2.66 24.74 6.68
N LYS A 201 3.65 25.13 7.50
CA LYS A 201 3.51 26.24 8.47
C LYS A 201 3.17 27.57 7.80
N GLU A 202 3.56 27.73 6.54
CA GLU A 202 3.28 28.89 5.69
C GLU A 202 1.90 28.83 5.01
N GLY A 203 1.09 27.80 5.33
CA GLY A 203 -0.25 27.60 4.76
C GLY A 203 -0.24 27.07 3.33
N LYS A 204 0.82 26.39 2.91
CA LYS A 204 0.92 25.79 1.57
C LYS A 204 0.50 24.33 1.58
N VAL A 205 -0.13 23.89 0.50
CA VAL A 205 -0.46 22.48 0.30
C VAL A 205 0.74 21.81 -0.36
N ARG A 206 1.43 20.94 0.37
CA ARG A 206 2.58 20.17 -0.11
C ARG A 206 2.14 18.72 -0.33
N LEU A 207 2.16 18.26 -1.57
CA LEU A 207 1.78 16.90 -1.97
C LEU A 207 3.04 16.05 -2.15
N PHE A 208 2.97 14.81 -1.68
CA PHE A 208 3.90 13.73 -1.98
C PHE A 208 3.12 12.59 -2.60
N TYR A 209 3.62 12.02 -3.69
CA TYR A 209 2.92 10.97 -4.41
C TYR A 209 3.89 10.12 -5.21
N THR A 210 3.37 9.09 -5.85
CA THR A 210 4.17 8.17 -6.65
C THR A 210 4.04 8.51 -8.13
N ASN A 211 5.14 8.92 -8.75
CA ASN A 211 5.24 9.00 -10.20
C ASN A 211 5.47 7.58 -10.73
N ARG A 212 4.56 7.08 -11.57
CA ARG A 212 4.73 5.81 -12.25
C ARG A 212 4.92 6.01 -13.75
N HIS A 213 5.99 5.42 -14.26
CA HIS A 213 6.26 5.29 -15.70
C HIS A 213 5.38 4.22 -16.35
N PRO A 214 5.21 4.23 -17.68
CA PRO A 214 4.50 3.16 -18.34
C PRO A 214 5.33 1.88 -18.33
N TRP A 215 4.65 0.74 -18.37
CA TRP A 215 5.33 -0.55 -18.53
C TRP A 215 5.76 -0.74 -19.99
N ILE A 216 7.01 -0.36 -20.31
CA ILE A 216 7.62 -0.54 -21.64
C ILE A 216 9.01 -1.15 -21.47
N ALA A 217 9.11 -2.48 -21.61
CA ALA A 217 10.33 -3.24 -21.35
C ALA A 217 11.50 -2.82 -22.26
N ASP A 218 11.25 -2.65 -23.57
CA ASP A 218 12.28 -2.27 -24.55
C ASP A 218 12.88 -0.88 -24.32
N LYS A 219 12.20 -0.03 -23.54
CA LYS A 219 12.67 1.30 -23.13
C LYS A 219 13.30 1.31 -21.73
N GLY A 220 13.33 0.17 -21.05
CA GLY A 220 13.83 0.06 -19.68
C GLY A 220 12.95 0.73 -18.62
N PHE A 221 11.67 0.99 -18.92
CA PHE A 221 10.79 1.72 -18.00
C PHE A 221 10.17 0.83 -16.94
N PHE A 222 9.72 -0.38 -17.31
CA PHE A 222 9.21 -1.42 -16.40
C PHE A 222 8.26 -0.93 -15.29
N GLY A 223 7.43 0.08 -15.55
CA GLY A 223 6.55 0.61 -14.51
C GLY A 223 7.27 1.29 -13.35
N LYS A 224 8.47 1.86 -13.57
CA LYS A 224 9.30 2.55 -12.58
C LYS A 224 8.45 3.45 -11.70
N GLN A 225 8.58 3.26 -10.39
CA GLN A 225 7.93 4.07 -9.36
C GLN A 225 8.97 5.03 -8.78
N THR A 226 8.57 6.28 -8.52
CA THR A 226 9.46 7.31 -7.99
C THR A 226 8.71 8.21 -7.03
N LEU A 227 9.25 8.39 -5.83
CA LEU A 227 8.69 9.31 -4.83
C LEU A 227 8.82 10.73 -5.38
N THR A 228 7.72 11.47 -5.43
CA THR A 228 7.63 12.76 -6.13
C THR A 228 6.90 13.77 -5.26
N THR A 229 7.23 15.06 -5.39
CA THR A 229 6.55 16.14 -4.67
C THR A 229 6.19 17.32 -5.56
N ALA A 230 5.13 18.03 -5.18
CA ALA A 230 4.78 19.33 -5.71
C ALA A 230 4.09 20.19 -4.63
N GLN A 231 4.20 21.51 -4.73
CA GLN A 231 3.26 22.42 -4.07
C GLN A 231 2.02 22.60 -4.93
N VAL A 232 0.85 22.40 -4.35
CA VAL A 232 -0.44 22.58 -5.03
C VAL A 232 -1.00 23.97 -4.72
N ASN A 233 -1.19 24.79 -5.74
CA ASN A 233 -1.68 26.15 -5.58
C ASN A 233 -3.21 26.18 -5.64
N VAL A 234 -3.86 26.16 -4.47
CA VAL A 234 -5.32 26.12 -4.34
C VAL A 234 -5.88 27.50 -3.94
N SER A 235 -6.88 27.99 -4.64
CA SER A 235 -7.60 29.24 -4.35
C SER A 235 -9.08 28.98 -4.07
N GLU A 236 -9.77 29.98 -3.53
CA GLU A 236 -11.23 30.01 -3.41
C GLU A 236 -11.80 31.15 -4.28
N PRO A 237 -11.94 30.96 -5.60
CA PRO A 237 -12.41 32.02 -6.52
C PRO A 237 -13.82 32.53 -6.20
N SER A 238 -14.64 31.72 -5.54
CA SER A 238 -15.95 32.13 -5.01
C SER A 238 -16.25 31.37 -3.73
N ASN A 239 -17.05 31.96 -2.84
CA ASN A 239 -17.38 31.37 -1.54
C ASN A 239 -17.90 29.93 -1.71
N GLY A 240 -17.27 28.98 -1.03
CA GLY A 240 -17.65 27.57 -1.07
C GLY A 240 -16.97 26.76 -2.18
N THR A 241 -16.12 27.36 -3.02
CA THR A 241 -15.58 26.70 -4.22
C THR A 241 -14.06 26.77 -4.24
N LEU A 242 -13.39 25.65 -3.94
CA LEU A 242 -11.94 25.51 -4.11
C LEU A 242 -11.59 25.16 -5.56
N GLN A 243 -10.46 25.71 -6.02
CA GLN A 243 -9.92 25.46 -7.36
C GLN A 243 -8.41 25.23 -7.30
N VAL A 244 -7.94 24.20 -8.01
CA VAL A 244 -6.51 24.02 -8.29
C VAL A 244 -6.10 24.95 -9.43
N ASN A 245 -5.23 25.91 -9.16
CA ASN A 245 -4.75 26.88 -10.16
C ASN A 245 -3.58 26.31 -10.98
N GLY A 246 -2.79 25.44 -10.35
CA GLY A 246 -1.62 24.77 -10.90
C GLY A 246 -0.70 24.29 -9.79
N VAL A 247 0.50 23.85 -10.18
CA VAL A 247 1.53 23.36 -9.26
C VAL A 247 2.84 24.11 -9.43
N GLU A 248 3.67 24.11 -8.40
CA GLU A 248 5.05 24.62 -8.43
C GLU A 248 5.95 23.75 -7.55
N ASP A 249 7.27 23.98 -7.61
CA ASP A 249 8.28 23.14 -6.92
C ASP A 249 8.05 21.63 -7.16
N PHE A 250 7.77 21.29 -8.42
CA PHE A 250 7.42 19.96 -8.88
C PHE A 250 8.67 19.18 -9.26
N LYS A 251 8.98 18.10 -8.53
CA LYS A 251 10.24 17.36 -8.67
C LYS A 251 10.16 15.93 -8.15
N SER A 252 10.96 15.05 -8.75
CA SER A 252 11.27 13.71 -8.24
C SER A 252 12.20 13.83 -7.02
N ILE A 253 12.00 12.96 -6.03
CA ILE A 253 12.79 12.91 -4.79
C ILE A 253 13.69 11.68 -4.77
N PHE A 254 13.12 10.50 -4.99
CA PHE A 254 13.83 9.24 -4.77
C PHE A 254 13.26 8.09 -5.61
N ASP A 255 14.15 7.36 -6.28
CA ASP A 255 13.83 6.25 -7.20
C ASP A 255 14.55 4.93 -6.85
N GLY A 256 15.01 4.80 -5.60
CA GLY A 256 15.79 3.66 -5.09
C GLY A 256 17.30 3.87 -5.22
N ASP A 257 18.08 3.40 -4.23
CA ASP A 257 19.55 3.56 -4.22
C ASP A 257 20.30 2.24 -4.55
N GLY A 258 19.58 1.14 -4.64
CA GLY A 258 20.07 -0.21 -4.88
C GLY A 258 20.78 -0.87 -3.70
N LYS A 259 20.94 -0.14 -2.59
CA LYS A 259 21.66 -0.58 -1.39
C LYS A 259 20.71 -0.76 -0.22
N MET A 260 19.99 0.29 0.14
CA MET A 260 18.95 0.25 1.16
C MET A 260 17.62 -0.17 0.55
N TYR A 261 17.33 0.29 -0.67
CA TYR A 261 16.07 0.06 -1.36
C TYR A 261 16.32 -0.39 -2.80
N GLN A 262 15.58 -1.41 -3.23
CA GLN A 262 15.65 -1.96 -4.58
C GLN A 262 15.38 -0.88 -5.64
N THR A 263 16.08 -0.93 -6.77
CA THR A 263 15.74 -0.14 -7.97
C THR A 263 14.95 -0.98 -8.97
N VAL A 264 14.17 -0.33 -9.84
CA VAL A 264 13.46 -1.01 -10.93
C VAL A 264 14.39 -1.85 -11.83
N ASP A 265 15.63 -1.38 -12.02
CA ASP A 265 16.65 -2.08 -12.80
C ASP A 265 17.10 -3.37 -12.10
N GLN A 266 17.25 -3.35 -10.78
CA GLN A 266 17.62 -4.56 -10.03
C GLN A 266 16.52 -5.62 -10.07
N ALA A 267 15.25 -5.22 -10.09
CA ALA A 267 14.12 -6.13 -10.20
C ALA A 267 14.03 -6.78 -11.58
N PHE A 268 14.07 -5.97 -12.65
CA PHE A 268 13.58 -6.42 -13.96
C PHE A 268 14.60 -6.45 -15.09
N ARG A 269 15.77 -5.80 -14.95
CA ARG A 269 16.72 -5.65 -16.07
C ARG A 269 17.32 -6.97 -16.56
N ALA A 270 17.30 -8.00 -15.70
CA ALA A 270 17.72 -9.36 -16.06
C ALA A 270 16.70 -10.12 -16.93
N GLY A 271 15.51 -9.55 -17.16
CA GLY A 271 14.45 -10.15 -18.00
C GLY A 271 13.54 -11.13 -17.26
N ASP A 272 13.68 -11.25 -15.94
CA ASP A 272 12.72 -11.94 -15.07
C ASP A 272 11.71 -10.91 -14.54
N TYR A 273 10.44 -11.12 -14.84
CA TYR A 273 9.33 -10.23 -14.43
C TYR A 273 8.41 -10.89 -13.41
N SER A 274 8.87 -11.96 -12.75
CA SER A 274 8.12 -12.61 -11.67
C SER A 274 8.16 -11.84 -10.34
N ASP A 275 9.09 -10.90 -10.21
CA ASP A 275 9.28 -10.03 -9.05
C ASP A 275 8.23 -8.92 -8.94
N ASN A 276 8.01 -8.37 -7.74
CA ASN A 276 7.12 -7.23 -7.54
C ASN A 276 7.88 -6.01 -7.01
N HIS A 277 8.42 -5.21 -7.93
CA HIS A 277 9.07 -3.96 -7.58
C HIS A 277 8.08 -2.90 -7.07
N THR A 278 8.36 -2.37 -5.87
CA THR A 278 7.59 -1.33 -5.21
C THR A 278 8.51 -0.19 -4.75
N LEU A 279 8.06 1.06 -4.97
CA LEU A 279 8.67 2.27 -4.40
C LEU A 279 7.63 3.40 -4.40
N ARG A 280 6.65 3.31 -3.51
CA ARG A 280 5.41 4.10 -3.57
C ARG A 280 4.89 4.50 -2.20
N ASP A 281 3.73 5.16 -2.20
CA ASP A 281 2.97 5.54 -1.02
C ASP A 281 3.77 6.38 0.00
N PRO A 282 4.46 7.46 -0.42
CA PRO A 282 5.23 8.29 0.51
C PRO A 282 4.33 9.02 1.50
N HIS A 283 4.50 8.70 2.77
CA HIS A 283 3.86 9.32 3.93
C HIS A 283 4.78 10.33 4.60
N TYR A 284 4.39 11.61 4.56
CA TYR A 284 5.12 12.70 5.19
C TYR A 284 4.90 12.74 6.70
N VAL A 285 5.98 12.93 7.46
CA VAL A 285 5.91 13.17 8.90
C VAL A 285 7.11 13.98 9.39
N GLU A 286 6.95 14.69 10.50
CA GLU A 286 8.04 15.42 11.17
C GLU A 286 8.32 14.88 12.58
N ASP A 287 9.59 14.86 12.98
CA ASP A 287 10.01 14.70 14.38
C ASP A 287 11.10 15.72 14.72
N ASN A 288 10.91 16.49 15.79
CA ASN A 288 11.85 17.50 16.26
C ASN A 288 12.36 18.47 15.18
N GLY A 289 11.50 18.82 14.21
CA GLY A 289 11.81 19.72 13.10
C GLY A 289 12.51 19.07 11.90
N HIS A 290 12.82 17.77 11.97
CA HIS A 290 13.27 16.99 10.82
C HIS A 290 12.07 16.46 10.04
N LYS A 291 12.19 16.43 8.72
CA LYS A 291 11.14 16.04 7.77
C LYS A 291 11.48 14.68 7.17
N TYR A 292 10.50 13.79 7.11
CA TYR A 292 10.70 12.43 6.60
C TYR A 292 9.61 12.02 5.62
N LEU A 293 9.97 11.11 4.72
CA LEU A 293 8.99 10.27 4.02
C LEU A 293 9.18 8.83 4.48
N VAL A 294 8.09 8.19 4.87
CA VAL A 294 8.00 6.74 5.08
C VAL A 294 7.18 6.15 3.92
N PHE A 295 7.66 5.09 3.29
CA PHE A 295 7.12 4.65 2.00
C PHE A 295 7.17 3.13 1.85
N GLU A 296 6.33 2.58 0.99
CA GLU A 296 6.45 1.19 0.55
C GLU A 296 7.65 1.04 -0.38
N ALA A 297 8.43 -0.01 -0.17
CA ALA A 297 9.61 -0.35 -0.96
C ALA A 297 9.90 -1.86 -0.94
N ASN A 298 11.00 -2.25 -1.57
CA ASN A 298 11.64 -3.56 -1.39
C ASN A 298 13.07 -3.36 -0.83
N THR A 299 13.55 -4.31 -0.04
CA THR A 299 14.92 -4.26 0.51
C THR A 299 15.99 -4.22 -0.59
N GLY A 300 17.08 -3.48 -0.36
CA GLY A 300 18.24 -3.41 -1.25
C GLY A 300 19.37 -4.38 -0.90
N SER A 301 20.49 -4.28 -1.63
CA SER A 301 21.63 -5.20 -1.53
C SER A 301 22.32 -5.25 -0.15
N GLU A 302 22.21 -4.21 0.67
CA GLU A 302 22.83 -4.09 2.00
C GLU A 302 21.84 -4.30 3.16
N THR A 303 20.56 -4.59 2.86
CA THR A 303 19.47 -4.67 3.86
C THR A 303 18.67 -5.97 3.76
N GLY A 304 19.31 -7.07 3.37
CA GLY A 304 18.64 -8.38 3.29
C GLY A 304 17.93 -8.63 1.96
N TYR A 305 18.65 -8.45 0.84
CA TYR A 305 18.12 -8.60 -0.51
C TYR A 305 17.52 -9.97 -0.83
N GLN A 306 16.70 -10.02 -1.88
CA GLN A 306 16.13 -11.25 -2.39
C GLN A 306 17.11 -12.27 -2.94
N GLY A 307 16.71 -13.53 -2.80
CA GLY A 307 17.46 -14.69 -3.22
C GLY A 307 17.29 -15.89 -2.28
N GLN A 308 17.85 -17.02 -2.71
CA GLN A 308 17.76 -18.30 -1.98
C GLN A 308 18.37 -18.24 -0.57
N SER A 309 19.34 -17.34 -0.34
CA SER A 309 19.99 -17.15 0.96
C SER A 309 19.02 -16.67 2.04
N MET A 310 17.92 -16.01 1.68
CA MET A 310 16.89 -15.55 2.64
C MET A 310 16.37 -16.69 3.51
N LEU A 311 16.17 -17.88 2.94
CA LEU A 311 15.66 -19.05 3.66
C LEU A 311 16.62 -19.55 4.74
N SER A 312 17.83 -19.00 4.81
CA SER A 312 18.84 -19.38 5.80
C SER A 312 19.06 -18.31 6.87
N ASN A 313 18.37 -17.17 6.80
CA ASN A 313 18.44 -16.12 7.82
C ASN A 313 17.38 -16.35 8.91
N LYS A 314 17.80 -16.73 10.12
CA LYS A 314 16.89 -16.95 11.26
C LYS A 314 16.08 -15.70 11.64
N ALA A 315 16.60 -14.51 11.39
CA ALA A 315 15.94 -13.25 11.74
C ALA A 315 14.55 -13.09 11.08
N TYR A 316 14.35 -13.70 9.90
CA TYR A 316 13.07 -13.64 9.19
C TYR A 316 12.02 -14.60 9.74
N TYR A 317 12.43 -15.60 10.52
CA TYR A 317 11.54 -16.61 11.07
C TYR A 317 10.99 -16.19 12.44
N GLY A 318 11.83 -15.61 13.31
CA GLY A 318 11.47 -15.43 14.71
C GLY A 318 11.29 -16.77 15.42
N GLY A 319 10.54 -16.79 16.52
CA GLY A 319 10.28 -18.02 17.28
C GLY A 319 11.54 -18.63 17.93
N ASP A 320 11.53 -19.93 18.16
CA ASP A 320 12.69 -20.69 18.66
C ASP A 320 13.37 -21.50 17.54
N ASP A 321 14.51 -22.14 17.84
CA ASP A 321 15.27 -22.90 16.85
C ASP A 321 14.47 -24.06 16.23
N LYS A 322 13.56 -24.67 17.01
CA LYS A 322 12.70 -25.76 16.51
C LYS A 322 11.70 -25.24 15.50
N PHE A 323 11.10 -24.09 15.77
CA PHE A 323 10.23 -23.40 14.82
C PHE A 323 11.00 -23.09 13.54
N PHE A 324 12.17 -22.47 13.64
CA PHE A 324 13.02 -22.15 12.48
C PHE A 324 13.30 -23.38 11.61
N GLU A 325 13.78 -24.49 12.20
CA GLU A 325 14.11 -25.70 11.46
C GLU A 325 12.89 -26.26 10.72
N SER A 326 11.75 -26.38 11.41
CA SER A 326 10.52 -26.93 10.84
C SER A 326 9.92 -26.05 9.74
N GLU A 327 9.83 -24.74 9.98
CA GLU A 327 9.25 -23.80 9.02
C GLU A 327 10.15 -23.67 7.80
N ARG A 328 11.48 -23.62 8.01
CA ARG A 328 12.43 -23.60 6.91
C ARG A 328 12.36 -24.85 6.03
N GLU A 329 12.27 -26.04 6.63
CA GLU A 329 12.10 -27.30 5.88
C GLU A 329 10.83 -27.25 5.02
N LYS A 330 9.74 -26.71 5.56
CA LYS A 330 8.50 -26.52 4.81
C LYS A 330 8.68 -25.57 3.62
N LEU A 331 9.33 -24.41 3.79
CA LEU A 331 9.56 -23.47 2.68
C LEU A 331 10.49 -24.04 1.60
N LEU A 332 11.53 -24.79 1.99
CA LEU A 332 12.45 -25.41 1.04
C LEU A 332 11.75 -26.44 0.12
N ASN A 333 10.67 -27.05 0.62
CA ASN A 333 9.84 -28.01 -0.09
C ASN A 333 8.55 -27.39 -0.66
N SER A 334 8.34 -26.09 -0.51
CA SER A 334 7.14 -25.41 -1.00
C SER A 334 7.13 -25.33 -2.54
N PRO A 335 5.98 -25.54 -3.21
CA PRO A 335 5.84 -25.25 -4.64
C PRO A 335 6.07 -23.77 -4.95
N ASP A 336 5.81 -22.87 -4.00
CA ASP A 336 5.95 -21.42 -4.16
C ASP A 336 7.34 -20.89 -3.76
N ARG A 337 8.31 -21.80 -3.56
CA ARG A 337 9.66 -21.44 -3.07
C ARG A 337 10.29 -20.28 -3.87
N ASN A 338 10.11 -20.24 -5.18
CA ASN A 338 10.66 -19.17 -6.00
C ASN A 338 10.08 -17.80 -5.61
N PHE A 339 8.76 -17.71 -5.43
CA PHE A 339 8.11 -16.47 -5.00
C PHE A 339 8.45 -16.10 -3.55
N ILE A 340 8.57 -17.09 -2.67
CA ILE A 340 9.04 -16.87 -1.29
C ILE A 340 10.45 -16.26 -1.28
N THR A 341 11.33 -16.69 -2.17
CA THR A 341 12.72 -16.20 -2.22
C THR A 341 12.88 -14.84 -2.87
N ILE A 342 11.83 -14.31 -3.51
CA ILE A 342 11.80 -12.94 -4.04
C ILE A 342 11.05 -11.97 -3.13
N ALA A 343 10.09 -12.47 -2.32
CA ALA A 343 9.37 -11.68 -1.33
C ALA A 343 10.27 -10.93 -0.33
N ASN A 344 10.42 -9.62 -0.52
CA ASN A 344 11.34 -8.76 0.20
C ASN A 344 10.82 -7.33 0.46
N GLY A 345 9.50 -7.18 0.53
CA GLY A 345 8.82 -5.92 0.81
C GLY A 345 9.31 -5.23 2.08
N ALA A 346 9.26 -3.90 2.11
CA ALA A 346 9.82 -3.05 3.15
C ALA A 346 9.02 -1.75 3.32
N LEU A 347 8.99 -1.22 4.55
CA LEU A 347 8.63 0.18 4.78
C LEU A 347 9.90 0.98 4.98
N GLY A 348 10.23 1.78 3.97
CA GLY A 348 11.41 2.63 3.94
C GLY A 348 11.23 3.94 4.69
N ILE A 349 12.35 4.62 4.95
CA ILE A 349 12.36 5.98 5.47
C ILE A 349 13.52 6.78 4.84
N ILE A 350 13.24 8.01 4.44
CA ILE A 350 14.25 9.00 4.02
C ILE A 350 14.03 10.31 4.76
N GLU A 351 15.12 11.02 5.04
CA GLU A 351 15.06 12.39 5.54
C GLU A 351 15.06 13.38 4.36
N LEU A 352 14.28 14.44 4.48
CA LEU A 352 14.19 15.53 3.51
C LEU A 352 14.90 16.78 4.03
N ASN A 353 15.37 17.61 3.08
CA ASN A 353 15.76 18.98 3.34
C ASN A 353 14.52 19.87 3.52
N ASP A 354 14.73 21.12 3.95
CA ASP A 354 13.61 22.05 4.15
C ASP A 354 12.86 22.40 2.86
N ASP A 355 13.54 22.30 1.72
CA ASP A 355 12.98 22.44 0.38
C ASP A 355 12.37 21.14 -0.17
N TYR A 356 12.24 20.09 0.66
CA TYR A 356 11.69 18.79 0.31
C TYR A 356 12.52 17.97 -0.70
N SER A 357 13.77 18.34 -0.96
CA SER A 357 14.72 17.46 -1.65
C SER A 357 15.24 16.35 -0.73
N LEU A 358 15.75 15.25 -1.30
CA LEU A 358 16.35 14.16 -0.52
C LEU A 358 17.57 14.67 0.25
N LYS A 359 17.59 14.44 1.57
CA LYS A 359 18.73 14.74 2.44
C LYS A 359 19.52 13.49 2.78
N LYS A 360 18.83 12.41 3.15
CA LYS A 360 19.48 11.17 3.60
C LYS A 360 18.60 9.96 3.37
N VAL A 361 19.18 8.90 2.79
CA VAL A 361 18.60 7.56 2.76
C VAL A 361 18.90 6.88 4.10
N MET A 362 17.87 6.32 4.74
CA MET A 362 18.00 5.64 6.03
C MET A 362 17.71 4.14 5.87
N LYS A 363 17.92 3.37 6.94
CA LYS A 363 17.56 1.94 6.94
C LYS A 363 16.04 1.78 6.93
N PRO A 364 15.50 0.70 6.34
CA PRO A 364 14.08 0.36 6.47
C PRO A 364 13.63 0.35 7.93
N LEU A 365 12.37 0.71 8.19
CA LEU A 365 11.76 0.60 9.51
C LEU A 365 11.37 -0.86 9.81
N ILE A 366 10.88 -1.53 8.77
CA ILE A 366 10.50 -2.95 8.77
C ILE A 366 10.66 -3.56 7.39
N ALA A 367 10.93 -4.87 7.31
CA ALA A 367 10.76 -5.68 6.10
C ALA A 367 9.94 -6.96 6.33
N SER A 368 9.41 -7.52 5.25
CA SER A 368 8.56 -8.72 5.21
C SER A 368 9.22 -9.88 4.45
N ASN A 369 10.55 -9.99 4.54
CA ASN A 369 11.34 -11.02 3.89
C ASN A 369 10.71 -12.41 4.04
N THR A 370 10.57 -13.15 2.94
CA THR A 370 9.92 -14.47 2.82
C THR A 370 8.42 -14.51 3.08
N VAL A 371 7.82 -13.45 3.64
CA VAL A 371 6.39 -13.41 3.98
C VAL A 371 5.59 -12.86 2.81
N THR A 372 5.93 -11.66 2.32
CA THR A 372 5.29 -11.04 1.17
C THR A 372 6.19 -9.99 0.54
N ASP A 373 5.97 -9.74 -0.74
CA ASP A 373 6.68 -8.73 -1.51
C ASP A 373 5.96 -7.37 -1.54
N GLU A 374 4.80 -7.27 -0.89
CA GLU A 374 3.93 -6.09 -0.98
C GLU A 374 3.34 -5.73 0.39
N ILE A 375 3.79 -4.61 0.93
CA ILE A 375 3.28 -4.00 2.16
C ILE A 375 3.00 -2.51 1.89
N GLU A 376 1.76 -2.23 1.51
CA GLU A 376 1.30 -1.00 0.89
C GLU A 376 0.89 0.06 1.92
N ARG A 377 0.53 1.26 1.44
CA ARG A 377 -0.14 2.31 2.21
C ARG A 377 0.58 2.64 3.52
N ALA A 378 1.89 2.83 3.45
CA ALA A 378 2.71 3.23 4.58
C ALA A 378 2.08 4.42 5.32
N ASN A 379 1.94 4.32 6.64
CA ASN A 379 1.29 5.34 7.46
C ASN A 379 1.96 5.43 8.82
N ILE A 380 2.38 6.62 9.23
CA ILE A 380 3.14 6.80 10.47
C ILE A 380 2.72 8.08 11.19
N PHE A 381 2.50 7.99 12.49
CA PHE A 381 2.26 9.17 13.33
C PHE A 381 2.63 8.93 14.78
N LYS A 382 2.82 10.04 15.50
CA LYS A 382 3.02 10.02 16.94
C LYS A 382 1.69 10.23 17.65
N MET A 383 1.34 9.31 18.55
CA MET A 383 0.13 9.39 19.35
C MET A 383 0.45 9.03 20.81
N ASN A 384 0.01 9.85 21.76
CA ASN A 384 0.19 9.58 23.20
C ASN A 384 1.65 9.20 23.59
N GLY A 385 2.63 9.87 22.96
CA GLY A 385 4.05 9.70 23.24
C GLY A 385 4.73 8.51 22.56
N LYS A 386 4.03 7.78 21.67
CA LYS A 386 4.59 6.65 20.91
C LYS A 386 4.40 6.83 19.41
N TRP A 387 5.29 6.24 18.64
CA TRP A 387 5.21 6.18 17.18
C TRP A 387 4.48 4.93 16.75
N TYR A 388 3.45 5.09 15.93
CA TYR A 388 2.67 4.01 15.36
C TYR A 388 2.87 3.98 13.85
N LEU A 389 3.22 2.82 13.33
CA LEU A 389 3.48 2.56 11.91
C LEU A 389 2.48 1.52 11.42
N PHE A 390 1.81 1.77 10.31
CA PHE A 390 0.82 0.88 9.69
C PHE A 390 1.13 0.64 8.22
N THR A 391 0.60 -0.45 7.70
CA THR A 391 0.67 -0.85 6.30
C THR A 391 -0.46 -1.81 5.98
N ASP A 392 -0.94 -1.77 4.75
CA ASP A 392 -1.91 -2.74 4.23
C ASP A 392 -1.21 -3.87 3.47
N THR A 393 -1.77 -5.06 3.48
CA THR A 393 -1.28 -6.16 2.64
C THR A 393 -2.40 -7.12 2.27
N ARG A 394 -2.18 -7.88 1.19
CA ARG A 394 -3.13 -8.86 0.64
C ARG A 394 -2.63 -10.26 0.94
N GLY A 395 -3.49 -11.07 1.56
CA GLY A 395 -3.24 -12.50 1.80
C GLY A 395 -2.92 -13.27 0.52
N ALA A 396 -3.52 -12.88 -0.62
CA ALA A 396 -3.17 -13.42 -1.95
C ALA A 396 -1.69 -13.27 -2.36
N LYS A 397 -0.94 -12.37 -1.72
CA LYS A 397 0.50 -12.15 -1.94
C LYS A 397 1.35 -12.59 -0.74
N MET A 398 0.75 -13.22 0.26
CA MET A 398 1.45 -13.75 1.43
C MET A 398 1.71 -15.24 1.26
N PHE A 399 2.91 -15.67 1.64
CA PHE A 399 3.31 -17.08 1.66
C PHE A 399 3.28 -17.62 3.09
N VAL A 400 2.09 -17.67 3.69
CA VAL A 400 1.87 -17.98 5.11
C VAL A 400 0.71 -18.97 5.25
N ASP A 401 0.90 -20.03 6.04
CA ASP A 401 -0.17 -20.99 6.28
C ASP A 401 -1.36 -20.36 7.01
N GLY A 402 -2.57 -20.69 6.55
CA GLY A 402 -3.81 -20.20 7.14
C GLY A 402 -4.18 -18.77 6.74
N VAL A 403 -3.42 -18.18 5.81
CA VAL A 403 -3.78 -16.94 5.10
C VAL A 403 -4.30 -17.33 3.72
N ASP A 404 -5.51 -16.91 3.40
CA ASP A 404 -6.20 -17.20 2.14
C ASP A 404 -6.13 -16.00 1.17
N ALA A 405 -6.53 -16.20 -0.08
CA ALA A 405 -6.43 -15.17 -1.12
C ALA A 405 -7.41 -14.00 -0.92
N GLU A 406 -8.53 -14.25 -0.24
CA GLU A 406 -9.53 -13.26 0.12
C GLU A 406 -9.08 -12.37 1.29
N ASP A 407 -8.15 -12.85 2.12
CA ASP A 407 -7.71 -12.13 3.31
C ASP A 407 -7.02 -10.81 2.95
N ILE A 408 -7.41 -9.74 3.62
CA ILE A 408 -6.84 -8.40 3.52
C ILE A 408 -6.58 -7.90 4.93
N TYR A 409 -5.40 -7.32 5.14
CA TYR A 409 -4.97 -6.89 6.46
C TYR A 409 -4.53 -5.44 6.46
N MET A 410 -4.78 -4.76 7.58
CA MET A 410 -3.96 -3.64 8.03
C MET A 410 -3.09 -4.15 9.18
N LEU A 411 -1.79 -4.07 9.01
CA LEU A 411 -0.79 -4.40 10.01
C LEU A 411 -0.32 -3.14 10.73
N GLY A 412 0.17 -3.28 11.96
CA GLY A 412 0.61 -2.15 12.76
C GLY A 412 1.69 -2.49 13.76
N TYR A 413 2.55 -1.52 14.00
CA TYR A 413 3.73 -1.62 14.85
C TYR A 413 3.88 -0.37 15.70
N VAL A 414 4.59 -0.49 16.81
CA VAL A 414 4.80 0.62 17.76
C VAL A 414 6.26 0.75 18.17
N SER A 415 6.73 1.99 18.28
CA SER A 415 8.05 2.32 18.82
C SER A 415 8.00 3.55 19.75
N ASN A 416 9.09 3.77 20.48
CA ASN A 416 9.32 5.01 21.21
C ASN A 416 10.02 6.08 20.33
N SER A 417 10.57 5.69 19.18
CA SER A 417 11.30 6.55 18.25
C SER A 417 10.78 6.37 16.82
N ILE A 418 10.90 7.41 16.00
CA ILE A 418 10.43 7.38 14.60
C ILE A 418 11.15 6.32 13.76
N ASP A 419 12.44 6.11 14.02
CA ASP A 419 13.34 5.19 13.34
C ASP A 419 13.43 3.80 14.01
N GLY A 420 12.54 3.52 14.96
CA GLY A 420 12.42 2.22 15.60
C GLY A 420 13.38 1.98 16.78
N PRO A 421 13.64 0.70 17.14
CA PRO A 421 13.03 -0.50 16.55
C PRO A 421 11.52 -0.54 16.83
N TYR A 422 10.77 -1.09 15.88
CA TYR A 422 9.33 -1.27 15.99
C TYR A 422 9.01 -2.64 16.59
N LYS A 423 7.87 -2.75 17.29
CA LYS A 423 7.34 -4.01 17.79
C LYS A 423 5.91 -4.22 17.30
N PRO A 424 5.50 -5.45 16.94
CA PRO A 424 4.16 -5.70 16.44
C PRO A 424 3.08 -5.33 17.47
N LEU A 425 2.05 -4.60 17.04
CA LEU A 425 0.84 -4.40 17.82
C LEU A 425 0.11 -5.72 18.00
N ASN A 426 -0.61 -5.88 19.12
CA ASN A 426 -1.38 -7.09 19.43
C ASN A 426 -0.56 -8.40 19.43
N GLY A 427 0.77 -8.29 19.53
CA GLY A 427 1.69 -9.43 19.60
C GLY A 427 1.96 -10.15 18.27
N SER A 428 1.27 -9.77 17.19
CA SER A 428 1.42 -10.34 15.83
C SER A 428 1.62 -9.27 14.75
N GLY A 429 1.14 -8.05 15.00
CA GLY A 429 1.05 -6.98 14.01
C GLY A 429 -0.36 -6.78 13.48
N LEU A 430 -1.27 -7.75 13.64
CA LEU A 430 -2.65 -7.63 13.14
C LEU A 430 -3.38 -6.46 13.80
N VAL A 431 -3.94 -5.55 12.99
CA VAL A 431 -4.81 -4.45 13.46
C VAL A 431 -6.20 -4.57 12.86
N LEU A 432 -6.29 -4.80 11.54
CA LEU A 432 -7.54 -5.04 10.83
C LEU A 432 -7.44 -6.28 9.95
N HIS A 433 -8.55 -7.00 9.82
CA HIS A 433 -8.77 -8.11 8.90
C HIS A 433 -10.14 -7.99 8.26
N GLN A 434 -10.21 -8.27 6.96
CA GLN A 434 -11.44 -8.52 6.23
C GLN A 434 -11.17 -9.56 5.13
N ASP A 435 -12.18 -10.34 4.78
CA ASP A 435 -12.10 -11.46 3.83
C ASP A 435 -13.29 -11.50 2.86
N LEU A 436 -13.93 -10.34 2.64
CA LEU A 436 -15.09 -10.24 1.77
C LEU A 436 -14.76 -10.70 0.36
N ASN A 437 -15.73 -11.34 -0.30
CA ASN A 437 -15.60 -11.66 -1.71
C ASN A 437 -15.30 -10.36 -2.50
N LYS A 438 -14.34 -10.40 -3.43
CA LYS A 438 -13.99 -9.22 -4.26
C LYS A 438 -15.16 -8.63 -5.06
N ARG A 439 -16.27 -9.37 -5.22
CA ARG A 439 -17.54 -8.93 -5.84
C ARG A 439 -18.62 -8.57 -4.81
N ASP A 440 -18.26 -8.38 -3.55
CA ASP A 440 -19.14 -7.75 -2.58
C ASP A 440 -19.11 -6.23 -2.82
N ILE A 441 -20.27 -5.56 -2.85
CA ILE A 441 -20.36 -4.11 -2.98
C ILE A 441 -19.67 -3.43 -1.79
N THR A 442 -19.66 -4.09 -0.63
CA THR A 442 -19.02 -3.60 0.59
C THR A 442 -17.55 -4.01 0.73
N TRP A 443 -16.99 -4.70 -0.27
CA TRP A 443 -15.55 -4.98 -0.32
C TRP A 443 -14.77 -3.68 -0.23
N ASN A 444 -13.74 -3.65 0.62
CA ASN A 444 -13.00 -2.44 0.93
C ASN A 444 -11.50 -2.69 1.06
N TYR A 445 -10.71 -1.68 0.74
CA TYR A 445 -9.25 -1.79 0.74
C TYR A 445 -8.60 -0.44 1.00
N ALA A 446 -7.28 -0.47 1.19
CA ALA A 446 -6.47 0.71 1.36
C ALA A 446 -6.87 1.43 2.67
N HIS A 447 -6.87 0.68 3.77
CA HIS A 447 -7.23 1.16 5.10
C HIS A 447 -6.17 2.14 5.61
N PHE A 448 -6.62 3.26 6.18
CA PHE A 448 -5.72 4.32 6.59
C PHE A 448 -6.14 4.91 7.92
N ALA A 449 -5.28 4.78 8.92
CA ALA A 449 -5.46 5.33 10.25
C ALA A 449 -5.13 6.83 10.29
N ILE A 450 -6.13 7.66 10.58
CA ILE A 450 -6.01 9.10 10.73
C ILE A 450 -6.00 9.46 12.22
N PRO A 451 -4.89 9.97 12.78
CA PRO A 451 -4.84 10.39 14.17
C PRO A 451 -5.77 11.58 14.41
N GLN A 452 -6.39 11.59 15.58
CA GLN A 452 -7.30 12.65 16.02
C GLN A 452 -6.56 13.59 16.97
N VAL A 453 -7.03 14.85 17.07
CA VAL A 453 -6.39 15.91 17.88
C VAL A 453 -6.18 15.50 19.35
N LYS A 454 -7.04 14.63 19.88
CA LYS A 454 -6.97 14.13 21.25
C LYS A 454 -7.55 12.73 21.36
N GLY A 455 -7.24 12.08 22.47
CA GLY A 455 -7.79 10.78 22.83
C GLY A 455 -6.88 9.64 22.41
N ASN A 456 -7.46 8.45 22.37
CA ASN A 456 -6.75 7.19 22.09
C ASN A 456 -7.39 6.45 20.91
N LYS A 457 -8.11 7.16 20.05
CA LYS A 457 -8.75 6.61 18.86
C LYS A 457 -8.21 7.26 17.59
N VAL A 458 -8.23 6.49 16.52
CA VAL A 458 -7.99 6.92 15.16
C VAL A 458 -9.22 6.64 14.33
N VAL A 459 -9.45 7.43 13.29
CA VAL A 459 -10.46 7.15 12.28
C VAL A 459 -9.81 6.33 11.18
N ILE A 460 -10.41 5.20 10.82
CA ILE A 460 -10.00 4.38 9.69
C ILE A 460 -10.84 4.78 8.49
N THR A 461 -10.17 5.23 7.43
CA THR A 461 -10.76 5.40 6.10
C THR A 461 -10.34 4.26 5.20
N SER A 462 -11.14 3.94 4.20
CA SER A 462 -10.82 3.03 3.11
C SER A 462 -11.66 3.42 1.89
N TYR A 463 -11.37 2.84 0.73
CA TYR A 463 -12.34 2.86 -0.37
C TYR A 463 -13.19 1.59 -0.34
N MET A 464 -14.37 1.66 -0.95
CA MET A 464 -15.35 0.59 -1.02
C MET A 464 -15.77 0.34 -2.47
N THR A 465 -16.13 -0.90 -2.78
CA THR A 465 -16.39 -1.46 -4.11
C THR A 465 -15.11 -1.53 -4.96
N ASN A 466 -14.83 -2.72 -5.49
CA ASN A 466 -13.64 -2.94 -6.32
C ASN A 466 -13.76 -2.22 -7.68
N ARG A 467 -12.63 -1.72 -8.18
CA ARG A 467 -12.55 -0.86 -9.37
C ARG A 467 -13.03 -1.60 -10.62
N GLY A 468 -13.86 -0.95 -11.43
CA GLY A 468 -14.31 -1.44 -12.73
C GLY A 468 -15.22 -2.68 -12.69
N PHE A 469 -15.70 -3.11 -11.51
CA PHE A 469 -16.48 -4.34 -11.39
C PHE A 469 -17.96 -4.17 -11.74
N TYR A 470 -18.53 -2.97 -11.53
CA TYR A 470 -19.93 -2.68 -11.78
C TYR A 470 -20.09 -1.42 -12.63
N MET A 471 -21.20 -1.34 -13.35
CA MET A 471 -21.52 -0.17 -14.18
C MET A 471 -22.13 0.97 -13.37
N ASP A 472 -22.77 0.66 -12.24
CA ASP A 472 -23.56 1.59 -11.43
C ASP A 472 -23.08 1.70 -9.96
N HIS A 473 -22.15 0.83 -9.54
CA HIS A 473 -21.49 0.87 -8.24
C HIS A 473 -19.99 1.07 -8.46
N HIS A 474 -19.55 2.33 -8.37
CA HIS A 474 -18.16 2.72 -8.58
C HIS A 474 -17.38 2.59 -7.28
N SER A 475 -16.05 2.49 -7.39
CA SER A 475 -15.20 2.69 -6.22
C SER A 475 -15.50 4.05 -5.60
N THR A 476 -15.78 4.04 -4.30
CA THR A 476 -16.27 5.20 -3.55
C THR A 476 -15.60 5.25 -2.18
N PHE A 477 -15.78 6.33 -1.43
CA PHE A 477 -15.35 6.35 -0.03
C PHE A 477 -16.14 5.34 0.79
N ALA A 478 -15.46 4.47 1.54
CA ALA A 478 -16.12 3.59 2.51
C ALA A 478 -16.67 4.41 3.68
N PRO A 479 -17.74 3.96 4.36
CA PRO A 479 -18.06 4.41 5.70
C PRO A 479 -16.84 4.23 6.59
N SER A 480 -16.39 5.33 7.20
CA SER A 480 -15.22 5.27 8.08
C SER A 480 -15.60 4.64 9.42
N PHE A 481 -14.63 4.25 10.24
CA PHE A 481 -14.92 3.71 11.58
C PHE A 481 -13.76 3.98 12.54
N GLU A 482 -13.93 3.71 13.83
CA GLU A 482 -12.90 4.01 14.82
C GLU A 482 -12.12 2.77 15.25
N VAL A 483 -10.80 2.93 15.38
CA VAL A 483 -9.92 1.97 16.07
C VAL A 483 -9.35 2.67 17.29
N SER A 484 -9.45 2.01 18.44
CA SER A 484 -8.77 2.46 19.66
C SER A 484 -7.37 1.87 19.74
N ILE A 485 -6.43 2.68 20.22
CA ILE A 485 -5.01 2.36 20.38
C ILE A 485 -4.63 2.62 21.83
N ASN A 486 -4.16 1.59 22.54
CA ASN A 486 -3.71 1.70 23.92
C ASN A 486 -2.36 0.99 24.09
N GLY A 487 -1.28 1.78 24.12
CA GLY A 487 0.08 1.23 24.22
C GLY A 487 0.38 0.32 23.04
N THR A 488 0.50 -0.98 23.28
CA THR A 488 0.79 -2.01 22.27
C THR A 488 -0.44 -2.77 21.78
N GLN A 489 -1.64 -2.33 22.14
CA GLN A 489 -2.89 -2.99 21.78
C GLN A 489 -3.77 -2.07 20.93
N THR A 490 -4.44 -2.65 19.95
CA THR A 490 -5.51 -1.99 19.20
C THR A 490 -6.78 -2.82 19.21
N ARG A 491 -7.91 -2.16 18.98
CA ARG A 491 -9.18 -2.83 18.68
C ARG A 491 -10.12 -1.92 17.92
N VAL A 492 -10.86 -2.49 16.99
CA VAL A 492 -12.04 -1.86 16.39
C VAL A 492 -13.02 -1.50 17.49
N VAL A 493 -13.50 -0.25 17.49
CA VAL A 493 -14.48 0.24 18.44
C VAL A 493 -15.86 -0.28 18.00
N PRO A 494 -16.60 -1.02 18.84
CA PRO A 494 -17.91 -1.54 18.46
C PRO A 494 -18.89 -0.41 18.09
N ASN A 495 -19.68 -0.61 17.04
CA ASN A 495 -20.70 0.33 16.56
C ASN A 495 -20.15 1.75 16.32
N SER A 496 -18.93 1.84 15.77
CA SER A 496 -18.26 3.12 15.50
C SER A 496 -18.27 3.52 14.03
N THR A 497 -19.09 2.87 13.20
CA THR A 497 -19.27 3.26 11.80
C THR A 497 -19.73 4.72 11.70
N LEU A 498 -19.05 5.46 10.84
CA LEU A 498 -19.22 6.88 10.55
C LEU A 498 -19.74 7.03 9.11
N GLU A 499 -19.91 8.27 8.67
CA GLU A 499 -20.32 8.57 7.29
C GLU A 499 -19.25 8.15 6.25
N GLN A 500 -19.68 7.99 4.99
CA GLN A 500 -18.76 7.70 3.88
C GLN A 500 -17.70 8.79 3.71
N GLY A 501 -16.43 8.40 3.87
CA GLY A 501 -15.29 9.30 3.74
C GLY A 501 -15.10 10.27 4.92
N GLN A 502 -15.73 10.04 6.07
CA GLN A 502 -15.51 10.88 7.24
C GLN A 502 -14.08 10.74 7.78
N VAL A 503 -13.32 11.84 7.83
CA VAL A 503 -11.89 11.85 8.22
C VAL A 503 -11.62 12.25 9.67
N THR A 504 -12.62 12.80 10.36
CA THR A 504 -12.53 13.25 11.76
C THR A 504 -13.60 12.58 12.62
N SER A 505 -13.25 12.25 13.86
CA SER A 505 -14.19 11.68 14.83
C SER A 505 -15.23 12.72 15.27
N THR A 506 -16.45 12.28 15.51
CA THR A 506 -17.50 13.10 16.14
C THR A 506 -17.20 13.27 17.64
N LYS A 507 -16.58 14.41 17.97
CA LYS A 507 -16.26 14.97 19.30
C LYS A 507 -16.44 14.10 20.55
#